data_AF-A0A6C0H3U9-F1
#
_entry.id   AF-A0A6C0H3U9-F1
#
_cell.length_a   1.000
_cell.length_b   1.000
_cell.length_c   1.000
_cell.angle_alpha   90.00
_cell.angle_beta   90.00
_cell.angle_gamma   90.00
#
_symmetry.space_group_name_H-M   'P 1'
#
loop_
_entity.id
_entity.type
_entity.pdbx_description
1 polymer ?
#
loop_
_entity_poly.entity_id
_entity_poly.type
_entity_poly.pdbx_seq_one_letter_code
_entity_poly.pdbx_strand_id
1 'polypeptide(L)'
;MDSTNNFKFNLELSENNETTSSRVSQMQSIQNEGLELFKRKNQDYGDAFANYGVVGVLVRMGDKIARLQSISTKSVSLVDSESLRDTLIDLHNYSAMAIMLLDEDDMKKMRQQLDILKEREFVDQDLDATTRHPNPPPPTPRQASRPKW
;
A
#
# COMPACT_ATOMS: atom_id res chain seq x y z
N MET A 1 54.85 -0.33 28.81
CA MET A 1 53.56 -0.83 28.30
C MET A 1 52.51 -0.40 29.30
N ASP A 2 51.72 0.61 28.92
CA ASP A 2 50.94 1.41 29.85
C ASP A 2 49.57 0.75 30.12
N SER A 3 49.43 0.17 31.31
CA SER A 3 48.23 -0.52 31.81
C SER A 3 47.03 0.43 31.99
N THR A 4 47.25 1.73 31.89
CA THR A 4 46.22 2.77 31.99
C THR A 4 45.28 2.79 30.77
N ASN A 5 45.77 2.38 29.59
CA ASN A 5 44.96 2.31 28.38
C ASN A 5 43.94 1.17 28.42
N ASN A 6 44.24 0.06 29.11
CA ASN A 6 43.33 -1.08 29.17
C ASN A 6 42.17 -0.84 30.15
N PHE A 7 42.39 -0.05 31.20
CA PHE A 7 41.35 0.32 32.15
C PHE A 7 40.38 1.36 31.56
N LYS A 8 40.89 2.31 30.77
CA LYS A 8 40.06 3.30 30.06
C LYS A 8 39.24 2.66 28.93
N PHE A 9 39.84 1.71 28.19
CA PHE A 9 39.16 0.94 27.14
C PHE A 9 38.06 0.02 27.71
N ASN A 10 38.28 -0.58 28.88
CA ASN A 10 37.26 -1.40 29.55
C ASN A 10 36.15 -0.57 30.20
N LEU A 11 36.42 0.68 30.61
CA LEU A 11 35.37 1.58 31.12
C LEU A 11 34.43 2.03 29.99
N GLU A 12 34.97 2.35 28.80
CA GLU A 12 34.18 2.66 27.59
C GLU A 12 33.37 1.46 27.07
N LEU A 13 33.83 0.23 27.29
CA LEU A 13 33.07 -0.98 26.94
C LEU A 13 31.98 -1.34 27.96
N SER A 14 32.08 -0.84 29.20
CA SER A 14 31.05 -1.03 30.24
C SER A 14 29.95 0.03 30.23
N GLU A 15 30.20 1.22 29.68
CA GLU A 15 29.21 2.32 29.63
C GLU A 15 28.27 2.25 28.42
N ASN A 16 28.53 1.39 27.43
CA ASN A 16 27.72 1.29 26.20
C ASN A 16 26.66 0.17 26.21
N ASN A 17 26.42 -0.48 27.35
CA ASN A 17 25.38 -1.51 27.50
C ASN A 17 24.21 -1.07 28.40
N GLU A 18 24.01 0.24 28.58
CA GLU A 18 22.77 0.80 29.12
C GLU A 18 21.82 1.22 27.98
N THR A 19 21.06 0.23 27.51
CA THR A 19 19.60 0.36 27.32
C THR A 19 19.08 1.62 26.60
N THR A 20 19.41 1.81 25.32
CA THR A 20 18.50 2.56 24.42
C THR A 20 17.82 1.60 23.46
N SER A 21 16.73 0.98 23.90
CA SER A 21 15.73 0.48 22.97
C SER A 21 15.23 1.68 22.15
N SER A 22 15.77 1.84 20.94
CA SER A 22 15.42 2.96 20.07
C SER A 22 13.91 2.95 19.80
N ARG A 23 13.30 4.13 19.61
CA ARG A 23 11.85 4.20 19.26
C ARG A 23 11.53 3.37 18.02
N VAL A 24 12.47 3.26 17.09
CA VAL A 24 12.39 2.38 15.91
C VAL A 24 12.29 0.91 16.32
N SER A 25 13.14 0.44 17.22
CA SER A 25 13.10 -0.94 17.74
C SER A 25 11.78 -1.25 18.45
N GLN A 26 11.23 -0.29 19.20
CA GLN A 26 9.93 -0.45 19.86
C GLN A 26 8.78 -0.53 18.85
N MET A 27 8.77 0.37 17.86
CA MET A 27 7.80 0.35 16.77
C MET A 27 7.87 -0.98 16.00
N GLN A 28 9.07 -1.46 15.69
CA GLN A 28 9.25 -2.75 15.00
C GLN A 28 8.68 -3.91 15.83
N SER A 29 8.90 -3.92 17.14
CA SER A 29 8.32 -4.95 18.01
C SER A 29 6.79 -4.91 17.99
N ILE A 30 6.19 -3.72 18.00
CA ILE A 30 4.73 -3.53 17.95
C ILE A 30 4.17 -3.99 16.59
N GLN A 31 4.83 -3.65 15.49
CA GLN A 31 4.45 -4.07 14.15
C GLN A 31 4.51 -5.60 14.00
N ASN A 32 5.56 -6.24 14.53
CA ASN A 32 5.69 -7.69 14.51
C ASN A 32 4.55 -8.36 15.29
N GLU A 33 4.22 -7.83 16.46
CA GLU A 33 3.08 -8.32 17.24
C GLU A 33 1.74 -8.14 16.50
N GLY A 34 1.52 -6.95 15.91
CA GLY A 34 0.34 -6.68 15.10
C GLY A 34 0.22 -7.65 13.92
N LEU A 35 1.33 -7.92 13.24
CA LEU A 35 1.39 -8.88 12.15
C LEU A 35 1.03 -10.31 12.60
N GLU A 36 1.57 -10.80 13.71
CA GLU A 36 1.23 -12.13 14.22
C GLU A 36 -0.25 -12.20 14.66
N LEU A 37 -0.79 -11.13 15.25
CA LEU A 37 -2.21 -11.04 15.57
C LEU A 37 -3.07 -11.08 14.31
N PHE A 38 -2.70 -10.32 13.28
CA PHE A 38 -3.39 -10.30 12.00
C PHE A 38 -3.39 -11.69 11.35
N LYS A 39 -2.23 -12.36 11.27
CA LYS A 39 -2.11 -13.72 10.70
C LYS A 39 -3.08 -14.68 11.36
N ARG A 40 -3.11 -14.71 12.69
CA ARG A 40 -4.03 -15.57 13.46
C ARG A 40 -5.50 -15.24 13.16
N LYS A 41 -5.91 -13.97 13.25
CA LYS A 41 -7.29 -13.57 12.98
C LYS A 41 -7.68 -13.84 11.51
N ASN A 42 -6.79 -13.57 10.56
CA ASN A 42 -7.04 -13.81 9.14
C ASN A 42 -7.12 -15.31 8.81
N GLN A 43 -6.43 -16.17 9.56
CA GLN A 43 -6.62 -17.62 9.47
C GLN A 43 -8.02 -18.03 9.94
N ASP A 44 -8.54 -17.41 11.00
CA ASP A 44 -9.85 -17.73 11.58
C ASP A 44 -11.02 -17.19 10.75
N TYR A 45 -10.90 -15.97 10.21
CA TYR A 45 -11.99 -15.23 9.56
C TYR A 45 -11.81 -15.05 8.05
N GLY A 46 -10.65 -15.40 7.48
CA GLY A 46 -10.30 -15.10 6.10
C GLY A 46 -10.32 -13.60 5.80
N ASP A 47 -10.52 -13.27 4.54
CA ASP A 47 -10.55 -11.90 4.03
C ASP A 47 -11.85 -11.13 4.35
N ALA A 48 -12.50 -11.45 5.48
CA ALA A 48 -13.77 -10.87 5.87
C ALA A 48 -13.70 -9.35 6.14
N PHE A 49 -12.51 -8.76 6.23
CA PHE A 49 -12.34 -7.31 6.33
C PHE A 49 -12.54 -6.61 4.98
N ALA A 50 -12.31 -7.29 3.85
CA ALA A 50 -12.46 -6.73 2.50
C ALA A 50 -13.92 -6.63 2.03
N ASN A 51 -14.84 -7.41 2.62
CA ASN A 51 -16.24 -7.53 2.17
C ASN A 51 -16.99 -6.20 1.98
N TYR A 52 -16.68 -5.19 2.79
CA TYR A 52 -17.32 -3.87 2.75
C TYR A 52 -16.31 -2.77 2.37
N GLY A 53 -15.16 -3.16 1.83
CA GLY A 53 -14.07 -2.27 1.48
C GLY A 53 -13.56 -1.43 2.65
N VAL A 54 -12.90 -0.33 2.32
CA VAL A 54 -12.33 0.63 3.28
C VAL A 54 -13.38 1.16 4.25
N VAL A 55 -14.61 1.38 3.79
CA VAL A 55 -15.71 1.88 4.63
C VAL A 55 -16.03 0.91 5.77
N GLY A 56 -16.09 -0.39 5.47
CA GLY A 56 -16.32 -1.41 6.50
C GLY A 56 -15.21 -1.45 7.55
N VAL A 57 -13.96 -1.27 7.13
CA VAL A 57 -12.81 -1.18 8.04
C VAL A 57 -12.92 0.05 8.95
N LEU A 58 -13.28 1.22 8.42
CA LEU A 58 -13.47 2.44 9.19
C LEU A 58 -14.60 2.32 10.22
N VAL A 59 -15.71 1.66 9.86
CA VAL A 59 -16.81 1.38 10.80
C VAL A 59 -16.31 0.54 11.98
N ARG A 60 -15.53 -0.52 11.73
CA ARG A 60 -14.97 -1.35 12.80
C ARG A 60 -13.98 -0.60 13.70
N MET A 61 -13.20 0.33 13.13
CA MET A 61 -12.38 1.24 13.94
C MET A 61 -13.24 2.11 14.85
N GLY A 62 -14.34 2.66 14.32
CA GLY A 62 -15.31 3.43 15.09
C GLY A 62 -15.89 2.64 16.27
N ASP A 63 -16.30 1.39 16.05
CA ASP A 63 -16.83 0.51 17.09
C ASP A 63 -15.80 0.26 18.21
N LYS A 64 -14.54 0.03 17.85
CA LYS A 64 -13.44 -0.19 18.81
C LYS A 64 -13.14 1.07 19.63
N ILE A 65 -13.11 2.25 18.99
CA ILE A 65 -12.88 3.53 19.68
C ILE A 65 -14.04 3.85 20.63
N ALA A 66 -15.29 3.68 20.19
CA ALA A 66 -16.47 3.91 21.03
C ALA A 66 -16.46 3.00 22.26
N ARG A 67 -16.02 1.74 22.11
CA ARG A 67 -15.84 0.80 23.23
C ARG A 67 -14.80 1.31 24.24
N LEU A 68 -13.64 1.78 23.79
CA LEU A 68 -12.61 2.35 24.67
C LEU A 68 -13.12 3.55 25.46
N GLN A 69 -13.84 4.47 24.80
CA GLN A 69 -14.40 5.66 25.44
C GLN A 69 -15.43 5.28 26.52
N SER A 70 -16.27 4.29 26.25
CA SER A 70 -17.26 3.77 27.20
C SER A 70 -16.62 3.16 28.46
N ILE A 71 -15.50 2.44 28.29
CA ILE A 71 -14.72 1.86 29.40
C ILE A 71 -13.96 2.94 30.17
N SER A 72 -13.33 3.90 29.49
CA SER A 72 -12.56 4.97 30.17
C SER A 72 -13.43 5.91 31.01
N THR A 73 -14.71 6.06 30.67
CA THR A 73 -15.65 6.95 31.37
C THR A 73 -16.25 6.28 32.62
N LYS A 74 -16.32 4.94 32.63
CA LYS A 74 -16.80 4.15 33.76
C LYS A 74 -15.56 3.66 34.50
N SER A 75 -15.18 4.30 35.60
CA SER A 75 -14.04 3.95 36.47
C SER A 75 -14.19 2.56 37.11
N VAL A 76 -14.35 1.53 36.30
CA VAL A 76 -14.63 0.16 36.72
C VAL A 76 -13.46 -0.67 36.23
N SER A 77 -12.57 -0.95 37.17
CA SER A 77 -11.68 -2.10 37.16
C SER A 77 -12.50 -3.35 36.79
N LEU A 78 -12.50 -3.74 35.51
CA LEU A 78 -13.13 -4.97 35.05
C LEU A 78 -12.09 -5.86 34.38
N VAL A 79 -11.79 -6.91 35.12
CA VAL A 79 -10.73 -7.91 34.97
C VAL A 79 -10.91 -8.83 33.73
N ASP A 80 -11.87 -8.56 32.83
CA ASP A 80 -12.17 -9.41 31.66
C ASP A 80 -12.30 -8.66 30.31
N SER A 81 -11.90 -7.38 30.25
CA SER A 81 -11.98 -6.60 29.00
C SER A 81 -10.69 -6.65 28.18
N GLU A 82 -10.83 -6.71 26.85
CA GLU A 82 -9.74 -6.43 25.90
C GLU A 82 -8.99 -5.17 26.35
N SER A 83 -7.68 -5.29 26.58
CA SER A 83 -6.94 -4.18 27.17
C SER A 83 -6.91 -2.99 26.22
N LEU A 84 -6.68 -1.78 26.76
CA LEU A 84 -6.44 -0.60 25.94
C LEU A 84 -5.34 -0.87 24.90
N ARG A 85 -4.30 -1.61 25.31
CA ARG A 85 -3.19 -1.98 24.43
C ARG A 85 -3.63 -2.90 23.29
N ASP A 86 -4.40 -3.95 23.58
CA ASP A 86 -4.91 -4.87 22.55
C ASP A 86 -5.79 -4.13 21.53
N THR A 87 -6.65 -3.22 22.03
CA THR A 87 -7.49 -2.40 21.15
C THR A 87 -6.64 -1.47 20.27
N LEU A 88 -5.56 -0.90 20.79
CA LEU A 88 -4.64 -0.07 20.00
C LEU A 88 -3.91 -0.89 18.93
N ILE A 89 -3.54 -2.15 19.22
CA ILE A 89 -2.98 -3.07 18.21
C ILE A 89 -4.04 -3.42 17.14
N ASP A 90 -5.29 -3.64 17.54
CA ASP A 90 -6.39 -3.83 16.58
C ASP A 90 -6.57 -2.61 15.67
N LEU A 91 -6.55 -1.40 16.22
CA LEU A 91 -6.64 -0.16 15.44
C LEU A 91 -5.43 0.02 14.51
N HIS A 92 -4.23 -0.36 14.93
CA HIS A 92 -3.05 -0.41 14.07
C HIS A 92 -3.27 -1.34 12.87
N ASN A 93 -3.74 -2.56 13.12
CA ASN A 93 -4.03 -3.53 12.06
C ASN A 93 -5.18 -3.07 11.15
N TYR A 94 -6.25 -2.46 11.69
CA TYR A 94 -7.32 -1.89 10.87
C TYR A 94 -6.81 -0.77 9.96
N SER A 95 -5.88 0.05 10.43
CA SER A 95 -5.25 1.08 9.59
C SER A 95 -4.47 0.45 8.44
N ALA A 96 -3.67 -0.60 8.71
CA ALA A 96 -2.96 -1.33 7.68
C ALA A 96 -3.91 -2.01 6.68
N MET A 97 -5.00 -2.63 7.16
CA MET A 97 -6.03 -3.25 6.31
C MET A 97 -6.75 -2.25 5.41
N ALA A 98 -7.06 -1.05 5.90
CA ALA A 98 -7.62 0.01 5.07
C ALA A 98 -6.67 0.41 3.93
N ILE A 99 -5.37 0.51 4.21
CA ILE A 99 -4.35 0.83 3.20
C ILE A 99 -4.24 -0.29 2.17
N MET A 100 -4.22 -1.56 2.59
CA MET A 100 -4.21 -2.71 1.67
C MET A 100 -5.37 -2.64 0.66
N LEU A 101 -6.58 -2.30 1.12
CA LEU A 101 -7.75 -2.17 0.25
C LEU A 101 -7.66 -0.96 -0.70
N LEU A 102 -7.11 0.17 -0.25
CA LEU A 102 -6.89 1.34 -1.11
C LEU A 102 -5.90 1.03 -2.23
N ASP A 103 -4.78 0.41 -1.89
CA ASP A 103 -3.73 0.05 -2.85
C ASP A 103 -4.27 -0.95 -3.89
N GLU A 104 -5.06 -1.93 -3.46
CA GLU A 104 -5.72 -2.88 -4.36
C GLU A 104 -6.71 -2.21 -5.32
N ASP A 105 -7.53 -1.28 -4.82
CA ASP A 105 -8.51 -0.57 -5.63
C ASP A 105 -7.84 0.34 -6.67
N ASP A 106 -6.74 1.00 -6.31
CA ASP A 106 -5.96 1.80 -7.26
C ASP A 106 -5.28 0.93 -8.33
N MET A 107 -4.77 -0.25 -7.94
CA MET A 107 -4.26 -1.23 -8.89
C MET A 107 -5.33 -1.76 -9.84
N LYS A 108 -6.56 -1.99 -9.37
CA LYS A 108 -7.69 -2.42 -10.22
C LYS A 108 -8.05 -1.33 -11.24
N LYS A 109 -8.14 -0.07 -10.82
CA LYS A 109 -8.39 1.07 -11.73
C LYS A 109 -7.30 1.21 -12.79
N MET A 110 -6.03 1.08 -12.38
CA MET A 110 -4.90 1.15 -13.30
C MET A 110 -4.97 0.04 -14.36
N ARG A 111 -5.25 -1.20 -13.95
CA ARG A 111 -5.42 -2.33 -14.88
C ARG A 111 -6.56 -2.09 -15.86
N GLN A 112 -7.72 -1.67 -15.36
CA GLN A 112 -8.86 -1.35 -16.22
C GLN A 112 -8.53 -0.24 -17.24
N GLN A 113 -7.81 0.79 -16.81
CA GLN A 113 -7.37 1.86 -17.70
C GLN A 113 -6.40 1.34 -18.79
N LEU A 114 -5.46 0.47 -18.43
CA LEU A 114 -4.53 -0.14 -19.38
C LEU A 114 -5.25 -1.03 -20.40
N ASP A 115 -6.28 -1.77 -19.99
CA ASP A 115 -7.05 -2.62 -20.89
C ASP A 115 -7.85 -1.79 -21.90
N ILE A 116 -8.48 -0.69 -21.46
CA ILE A 116 -9.16 0.26 -22.35
C ILE A 116 -8.19 0.88 -23.37
N LEU A 117 -6.96 1.21 -22.94
CA LEU A 117 -5.96 1.79 -23.84
C LEU A 117 -5.52 0.78 -24.91
N LYS A 118 -5.30 -0.48 -24.53
CA LYS A 118 -4.95 -1.56 -25.47
C LYS A 118 -6.07 -1.82 -26.49
N GLU A 119 -7.32 -1.81 -26.04
CA GLU A 119 -8.47 -1.96 -26.93
C GLU A 119 -8.54 -0.82 -27.95
N ARG A 120 -8.26 0.42 -27.55
CA ARG A 120 -8.20 1.58 -28.46
C ARG A 120 -7.07 1.45 -29.48
N GLU A 121 -5.86 1.09 -29.04
CA GLU A 121 -4.73 0.88 -29.96
C GLU A 121 -5.01 -0.19 -31.01
N PHE A 122 -5.73 -1.26 -30.65
CA PHE A 122 -6.14 -2.31 -31.59
C PHE A 122 -7.15 -1.79 -32.62
N VAL A 123 -8.15 -1.01 -32.20
CA VAL A 123 -9.15 -0.41 -33.10
C VAL A 123 -8.52 0.59 -34.08
N ASP A 124 -7.58 1.41 -33.62
CA ASP A 124 -6.92 2.41 -34.48
C ASP A 124 -6.06 1.73 -35.58
N GLN A 125 -5.44 0.57 -35.31
CA GLN A 125 -4.71 -0.20 -36.31
C GLN A 125 -5.60 -0.77 -37.43
N ASP A 126 -6.84 -1.17 -37.11
CA ASP A 126 -7.79 -1.70 -38.10
C ASP A 126 -8.40 -0.59 -38.98
N LEU A 127 -8.61 0.62 -38.42
CA LEU A 127 -9.05 1.79 -39.18
C LEU A 127 -7.99 2.27 -40.20
N ASP A 128 -6.71 2.21 -39.81
CA ASP A 128 -5.57 2.54 -40.67
C ASP A 128 -5.31 1.48 -41.77
N ALA A 129 -5.83 0.25 -41.61
CA ALA A 129 -5.79 -0.78 -42.65
C ALA A 129 -6.91 -0.59 -43.69
N THR A 130 -8.08 -0.12 -43.25
CA THR A 130 -9.29 -0.02 -44.09
C THR A 130 -9.39 1.30 -44.88
N THR A 131 -8.70 2.36 -44.43
CA THR A 131 -8.70 3.70 -45.06
C THR A 131 -7.56 3.96 -46.05
N ARG A 132 -6.68 2.97 -46.32
CA ARG A 132 -5.67 3.08 -47.38
C ARG A 132 -6.32 2.95 -48.75
N HIS A 133 -6.99 4.01 -49.22
CA HIS A 133 -7.13 4.18 -50.66
C HIS A 133 -5.72 4.31 -51.26
N PRO A 134 -5.35 3.50 -52.27
CA PRO A 134 -4.08 3.69 -52.94
C PRO A 134 -4.04 5.12 -53.48
N ASN A 135 -2.94 5.84 -53.19
CA ASN A 135 -2.73 7.16 -53.75
C ASN A 135 -2.96 7.10 -55.26
N PRO A 136 -3.74 8.03 -55.84
CA PRO A 136 -3.93 8.05 -57.28
C PRO A 136 -2.55 8.15 -57.95
N PRO A 137 -2.34 7.44 -59.07
CA PRO A 137 -1.07 7.47 -59.76
C PRO A 137 -0.68 8.92 -60.07
N PRO A 138 0.62 9.26 -59.99
CA PRO A 138 1.08 10.62 -60.26
C PRO A 138 0.58 11.08 -61.64
N PRO A 139 0.19 12.35 -61.80
CA PRO A 139 -0.32 12.86 -63.07
C PRO A 139 0.72 12.62 -64.16
N THR A 140 0.28 12.03 -65.27
CA THR A 140 1.13 11.71 -66.41
C THR A 140 1.85 12.97 -66.86
N PRO A 141 3.20 12.94 -67.06
CA PRO A 141 3.94 14.11 -67.51
C PRO A 141 3.29 14.68 -68.77
N ARG A 142 2.83 15.94 -68.70
CA ARG A 142 2.25 16.64 -69.83
C ARG A 142 3.34 16.70 -70.90
N GLN A 143 3.19 15.94 -71.99
CA GLN A 143 4.11 16.00 -73.12
C GLN A 143 4.16 17.46 -73.59
N ALA A 144 5.28 18.13 -73.34
CA ALA A 144 5.50 19.48 -73.83
C ALA A 144 5.45 19.41 -75.35
N SER A 145 4.38 19.94 -75.95
CA SER A 145 4.32 20.14 -77.39
C SER A 145 5.47 21.06 -77.77
N ARG A 146 6.49 20.50 -78.44
CA ARG A 146 7.62 21.25 -78.95
C ARG A 146 7.10 22.34 -79.90
N PRO A 147 7.58 23.59 -79.81
CA PRO A 147 7.22 24.63 -80.77
C PRO A 147 7.63 24.19 -82.17
N LYS A 148 6.68 24.23 -83.11
CA LYS A 148 6.99 24.16 -84.54
C LYS A 148 7.58 25.51 -84.94
N TRP A 149 8.87 25.52 -85.23
CA TRP A 149 9.45 26.45 -86.19
C TRP A 149 9.94 25.61 -87.36
#